data_AF-A0A2S4YQH0-F1
#
_entry.id   AF-A0A2S4YQH0-F1
#
_cell.length_a   1.000
_cell.length_b   1.000
_cell.length_c   1.000
_cell.angle_alpha   90.00
_cell.angle_beta   90.00
_cell.angle_gamma   90.00
#
_symmetry.space_group_name_H-M   'P 1'
#
loop_
_entity.id
_entity.type
_entity.pdbx_description
1 polymer ?
#
loop_
_entity_poly.entity_id
_entity_poly.type
_entity_poly.pdbx_seq_one_letter_code
_entity_poly.pdbx_strand_id
1 'polypeptide(L)' 'PHLAARGTFTDHGGITQPAPAPRFSVTPATIRSGPAQPGADTEDVARDWDVPELLPPPSSRPQPSTDPQRKASS' A
#
# COMPACT_ATOMS: atom_id res chain seq x y z
N PRO A 1 9.28 -30.25 -10.48
CA PRO A 1 9.43 -29.40 -9.26
C PRO A 1 10.27 -28.13 -9.49
N HIS A 2 9.90 -27.31 -10.48
CA HIS A 2 10.71 -26.14 -10.92
C HIS A 2 10.15 -24.79 -10.49
N LEU A 3 8.85 -24.70 -10.15
CA LEU A 3 8.20 -23.46 -9.76
C LEU A 3 8.68 -22.95 -8.39
N ALA A 4 8.77 -23.86 -7.41
CA ALA A 4 9.28 -23.55 -6.07
C ALA A 4 10.78 -23.20 -6.09
N ALA A 5 11.60 -23.97 -6.81
CA ALA A 5 13.03 -23.71 -6.95
C ALA A 5 13.32 -22.36 -7.63
N ARG A 6 12.38 -21.87 -8.43
CA ARG A 6 12.44 -20.54 -9.05
C ARG A 6 11.75 -19.48 -8.22
N GLY A 7 11.12 -19.77 -7.08
CA GLY A 7 10.38 -18.76 -6.30
C GLY A 7 9.29 -18.03 -7.12
N THR A 8 8.66 -18.72 -8.07
CA THR A 8 7.70 -18.11 -9.02
C THR A 8 6.49 -17.48 -8.32
N PHE A 9 6.16 -17.94 -7.12
CA PHE A 9 5.12 -17.38 -6.26
C PHE A 9 5.74 -16.85 -4.97
N THR A 10 5.15 -15.78 -4.43
CA THR A 10 5.50 -15.16 -3.15
C THR A 10 4.24 -14.89 -2.35
N ASP A 11 4.34 -14.97 -1.04
CA ASP A 11 3.28 -14.53 -0.14
C ASP A 11 3.48 -13.06 0.21
N HIS A 12 2.41 -12.27 0.10
CA HIS A 12 2.40 -10.88 0.56
C HIS A 12 0.98 -10.51 1.02
N GLY A 13 0.86 -9.94 2.21
CA GLY A 13 -0.44 -9.60 2.80
C GLY A 13 -1.36 -10.81 3.05
N GLY A 14 -0.79 -11.99 3.29
CA GLY A 14 -1.56 -13.25 3.46
C GLY A 14 -2.08 -13.85 2.15
N ILE A 15 -1.71 -13.30 1.00
CA ILE A 15 -2.14 -13.76 -0.33
C ILE A 15 -0.92 -14.28 -1.09
N THR A 16 -1.00 -15.52 -1.56
CA THR A 16 -0.04 -16.10 -2.51
C THR A 16 -0.27 -15.52 -3.90
N GLN A 17 0.76 -14.89 -4.44
CA GLN A 17 0.70 -14.23 -5.74
C GLN A 17 1.97 -14.49 -6.55
N PRO A 18 1.93 -14.33 -7.89
CA PRO A 18 3.14 -14.40 -8.71
C PRO A 18 4.18 -13.39 -8.24
N ALA A 19 5.44 -13.82 -8.18
CA ALA A 19 6.55 -12.92 -7.91
C ALA A 19 6.70 -11.89 -9.05
N PRO A 20 7.15 -10.65 -8.77
CA PRO A 20 7.37 -9.62 -9.78
C PRO A 20 8.25 -10.10 -10.95
N ALA A 21 7.89 -9.69 -12.17
CA ALA A 21 8.60 -10.01 -13.41
C ALA A 21 8.75 -8.75 -14.30
N PRO A 22 9.84 -8.62 -15.09
CA PRO A 22 11.02 -9.48 -15.17
C PRO A 22 11.90 -9.44 -13.91
N ARG A 23 12.78 -10.44 -13.75
CA ARG A 23 13.68 -10.54 -12.59
C ARG A 23 15.05 -9.99 -12.89
N PHE A 24 15.22 -8.72 -12.60
CA PHE A 24 16.52 -8.08 -12.69
C PHE A 24 17.41 -8.50 -11.52
N SER A 25 18.66 -8.86 -11.81
CA SER A 25 19.66 -9.22 -10.80
C SER A 25 20.21 -8.00 -10.06
N VAL A 26 20.38 -6.88 -10.76
CA VAL A 26 20.98 -5.65 -10.21
C VAL A 26 19.97 -4.83 -9.40
N THR A 27 18.72 -4.77 -9.85
CA THR A 27 17.62 -4.03 -9.20
C THR A 27 16.42 -4.94 -8.98
N PRO A 28 16.48 -5.85 -7.98
CA PRO A 28 15.36 -6.74 -7.71
C PRO A 28 14.09 -5.96 -7.37
N ALA A 29 12.97 -6.31 -8.01
CA ALA A 29 11.67 -5.75 -7.69
C ALA A 29 11.06 -6.44 -6.46
N THR A 30 10.40 -5.67 -5.60
CA THR A 30 9.73 -6.16 -4.38
C THR A 30 8.31 -5.63 -4.26
N ILE A 31 7.41 -6.41 -3.67
CA ILE A 31 6.05 -5.96 -3.33
C ILE A 31 6.15 -5.21 -2.00
N ARG A 32 5.94 -3.89 -2.04
CA ARG A 32 6.18 -3.00 -0.89
C ARG A 32 4.94 -2.75 -0.04
N SER A 33 3.78 -2.72 -0.65
CA SER A 33 2.51 -2.44 0.02
C SER A 33 1.35 -3.13 -0.70
N GLY A 34 0.23 -3.26 0.02
CA GLY A 34 -1.04 -3.59 -0.61
C GLY A 34 -1.57 -2.44 -1.47
N PRO A 35 -2.72 -2.65 -2.14
CA PRO A 35 -3.40 -1.59 -2.89
C PRO A 35 -3.69 -0.37 -2.00
N ALA A 36 -3.39 0.82 -2.52
CA ALA A 36 -3.75 2.06 -1.85
C ALA A 36 -5.27 2.21 -1.76
N GLN A 37 -5.74 2.83 -0.67
CA GLN A 37 -7.13 3.27 -0.58
C GLN A 37 -7.33 4.54 -1.40
N PRO A 38 -8.55 4.84 -1.87
CA PRO A 38 -8.84 6.10 -2.55
C PRO A 38 -8.41 7.31 -1.69
N GLY A 39 -7.57 8.17 -2.24
CA GLY A 39 -7.09 9.40 -1.58
C GLY A 39 -5.93 9.23 -0.58
N ALA A 40 -5.42 8.01 -0.37
CA ALA A 40 -4.38 7.75 0.64
C ALA A 40 -3.10 8.56 0.43
N ASP A 41 -2.71 8.77 -0.83
CA ASP A 41 -1.44 9.43 -1.19
C ASP A 41 -1.64 10.86 -1.73
N THR A 42 -2.88 11.39 -1.75
CA THR A 42 -3.20 12.68 -2.39
C THR A 42 -2.45 13.85 -1.76
N GLU A 43 -2.33 13.87 -0.43
CA GLU A 43 -1.64 14.96 0.27
C GLU A 43 -0.14 14.97 -0.03
N ASP A 44 0.47 13.79 -0.09
CA ASP A 44 1.90 13.65 -0.34
C ASP A 44 2.26 14.04 -1.76
N VAL A 45 1.49 13.58 -2.74
CA VAL A 45 1.69 13.95 -4.15
C VAL A 45 1.49 15.46 -4.36
N ALA A 46 0.46 16.05 -3.76
CA ALA A 46 0.19 17.49 -3.91
C ALA A 46 1.34 18.35 -3.36
N ARG A 47 1.97 17.91 -2.28
CA ARG A 47 3.14 18.57 -1.67
C ARG A 47 4.40 18.40 -2.52
N ASP A 48 4.66 17.17 -2.97
CA ASP A 48 5.87 16.85 -3.73
C ASP A 48 5.91 17.59 -5.07
N TRP A 49 4.75 17.87 -5.65
CA TRP A 49 4.60 18.55 -6.94
C TRP A 49 4.22 20.03 -6.85
N ASP A 50 4.10 20.59 -5.63
CA ASP A 50 3.72 21.99 -5.37
C ASP A 50 2.38 22.43 -6.00
N VAL A 51 1.36 21.57 -5.86
CA VAL A 51 0.00 21.76 -6.43
C VAL A 51 -1.09 21.65 -5.35
N PRO A 52 -1.18 22.62 -4.42
CA PRO A 52 -2.07 22.55 -3.27
C PRO A 52 -3.57 22.53 -3.62
N GLU A 53 -3.95 22.95 -4.83
CA GLU A 53 -5.33 22.92 -5.33
C GLU A 53 -5.88 21.50 -5.54
N LEU A 54 -5.02 20.49 -5.59
CA LEU A 54 -5.43 19.07 -5.64
C LEU A 54 -5.92 18.53 -4.30
N LEU A 55 -5.66 19.25 -3.20
CA LEU A 55 -6.13 18.83 -1.88
C LEU A 55 -7.66 18.94 -1.81
N PRO A 56 -8.35 17.89 -1.33
CA PRO A 56 -9.78 17.98 -1.13
C PRO A 56 -10.11 19.11 -0.15
N PRO A 57 -11.24 19.81 -0.34
CA PRO A 57 -11.67 20.85 0.58
C PRO A 57 -11.79 20.24 1.99
N PRO A 58 -11.62 21.03 3.05
CA PRO A 58 -11.61 20.54 4.43
C PRO A 58 -12.88 19.76 4.80
N SER A 59 -14.00 20.03 4.11
CA SER A 59 -15.28 19.33 4.26
C SER A 59 -15.33 17.92 3.67
N SER A 60 -14.36 17.52 2.86
CA SER A 60 -14.30 16.23 2.16
C SER A 60 -13.18 15.32 2.66
N ARG A 61 -12.39 15.77 3.66
CA ARG A 61 -11.36 14.93 4.28
C ARG A 61 -12.02 13.92 5.22
N PRO A 62 -11.77 12.61 5.07
CA PRO A 62 -12.21 11.63 6.06
C PRO A 62 -11.58 11.99 7.41
N GLN A 63 -12.43 12.20 8.43
CA GLN A 63 -11.96 12.48 9.78
C GLN A 63 -11.21 11.23 10.30
N PRO A 64 -10.03 11.36 10.92
CA PRO A 64 -9.40 10.24 11.58
C PRO A 64 -10.38 9.68 12.62
N SER A 65 -10.78 8.42 12.47
CA SER A 65 -11.70 7.76 13.39
C SER A 65 -11.00 7.62 14.74
N THR A 66 -11.21 8.58 15.64
CA THR A 66 -10.95 8.38 17.07
C THR A 66 -12.11 7.55 17.61
N ASP A 67 -12.00 6.23 17.54
CA ASP A 67 -12.83 5.33 18.35
C ASP A 67 -12.02 4.86 19.57
N PRO A 68 -12.23 5.46 20.76
CA PRO A 68 -11.60 5.04 21.99
C PRO A 68 -12.47 3.98 22.71
N GLN A 69 -12.83 2.85 22.09
CA GLN A 69 -13.54 1.81 22.87
C GLN A 69 -13.33 0.36 22.41
N ARG A 70 -12.27 -0.27 22.93
CA ARG A 70 -12.32 -1.65 23.46
C ARG A 70 -11.20 -1.87 24.49
N LYS A 71 -11.38 -1.30 25.68
CA LYS A 71 -10.88 -1.91 26.93
C LYS A 71 -12.06 -2.57 27.63
N ALA A 72 -11.80 -3.72 28.22
CA ALA A 72 -12.67 -4.58 29.01
C ALA A 72 -13.71 -5.41 28.23
N SER A 73 -13.41 -6.70 28.04
CA SER A 73 -14.11 -7.71 28.82
C SER A 73 -13.26 -8.97 28.90
N SER A 74 -13.12 -9.40 30.16
CA SER A 74 -12.69 -10.72 30.60
C SER A 74 -13.73 -11.78 30.23
#